data_AF-A0ABD0RHR5-F1
#
_entry.id   AF-A0ABD0RHR5-F1
#
_cell.length_a   1.000
_cell.length_b   1.000
_cell.length_c   1.000
_cell.angle_alpha   90.00
_cell.angle_beta   90.00
_cell.angle_gamma   90.00
#
_symmetry.space_group_name_H-M   'P 1'
#
loop_
_entity.id
_entity.type
_entity.pdbx_description
1 polymer ?
#
loop_
_entity_poly.entity_id
_entity_poly.type
_entity_poly.pdbx_seq_one_letter_code
_entity_poly.pdbx_strand_id
1 'polypeptide(L)' 'WLFVFDQLSFFSVSGCPLLTTTGLSGLIQLQELEELELTNCPGATAELFKYYSQHLPRCMVI' A
#
# COMPACT_ATOMS: atom_id res chain seq x y z
N TRP A 1 24.38 19.17 3.19
CA TRP A 1 23.72 18.42 2.11
C TRP A 1 23.04 17.20 2.70
N LEU A 2 21.90 17.38 3.37
CA LEU A 2 21.07 16.25 3.79
C LEU A 2 19.92 16.20 2.79
N PHE A 3 20.04 15.30 1.82
CA PHE A 3 18.93 14.92 0.96
C PHE A 3 17.95 14.14 1.85
N VAL A 4 16.84 14.78 2.21
CA VAL A 4 15.66 14.07 2.71
C VAL A 4 15.15 13.27 1.50
N PHE A 5 15.29 11.95 1.54
CA PHE A 5 14.52 11.10 0.64
C PHE A 5 13.07 11.27 1.08
N ASP A 6 12.26 11.85 0.21
CA ASP A 6 10.83 11.98 0.41
C ASP A 6 10.31 10.57 0.74
N GLN A 7 9.96 10.37 2.01
CA GLN A 7 9.31 9.14 2.46
C GLN A 7 8.07 9.01 1.59
N LEU A 8 7.83 7.84 1.03
CA LEU A 8 6.68 7.61 0.16
C LEU A 8 5.41 7.60 1.03
N SER A 9 4.95 8.78 1.44
CA SER A 9 3.81 8.94 2.35
C SER A 9 2.50 8.56 1.69
N PHE A 10 2.40 8.72 0.37
CA PHE A 10 1.22 8.42 -0.42
C PHE A 10 1.55 7.49 -1.59
N PHE A 11 0.81 6.40 -1.71
CA PHE A 11 0.87 5.51 -2.86
C PHE A 11 -0.53 5.19 -3.36
N SER A 12 -0.82 5.54 -4.61
CA SER A 12 -2.10 5.20 -5.25
C SER A 12 -1.87 4.20 -6.36
N VAL A 13 -2.57 3.07 -6.29
CA VAL A 13 -2.61 2.05 -7.33
C VAL A 13 -4.04 1.97 -7.85
N SER A 14 -4.23 2.46 -9.06
CA SER A 14 -5.54 2.51 -9.71
C SER A 14 -5.51 1.74 -11.02
N GLY A 15 -6.48 0.83 -11.21
CA GLY A 15 -6.71 0.18 -12.51
C GLY A 15 -5.58 -0.75 -12.96
N CYS A 16 -4.90 -1.42 -12.03
CA CYS A 16 -3.87 -2.40 -12.32
C CYS A 16 -4.44 -3.84 -12.25
N PRO A 17 -4.98 -4.41 -13.35
CA PRO A 17 -5.56 -5.76 -13.34
C PRO A 17 -4.50 -6.86 -13.12
N LEU A 18 -3.22 -6.53 -13.32
CA LEU A 18 -2.08 -7.43 -13.13
C LEU A 18 -1.50 -7.38 -11.71
N LEU A 19 -1.92 -6.43 -10.85
CA LEU A 19 -1.48 -6.43 -9.45
C LEU A 19 -2.23 -7.51 -8.68
N THR A 20 -1.52 -8.60 -8.44
CA THR A 20 -1.98 -9.69 -7.57
C THR A 20 -1.84 -9.31 -6.11
N THR A 21 -2.63 -9.96 -5.24
CA THR A 21 -2.51 -9.86 -3.78
C THR A 21 -1.09 -10.06 -3.28
N THR A 22 -0.29 -10.91 -3.94
CA THR A 22 1.12 -11.11 -3.61
C THR A 22 1.97 -9.86 -3.88
N GLY A 23 1.80 -9.21 -5.03
CA GLY A 23 2.50 -7.96 -5.33
C GLY A 23 2.12 -6.85 -4.34
N LEU A 24 0.84 -6.76 -4.00
CA LEU A 24 0.33 -5.83 -2.99
C LEU A 24 0.89 -6.14 -1.59
N SER A 25 0.93 -7.40 -1.17
CA SER A 25 1.46 -7.78 0.14
C SER A 25 2.92 -7.34 0.36
N GLY A 26 3.71 -7.17 -0.71
CA GLY A 26 5.07 -6.61 -0.61
C GLY A 26 5.13 -5.15 -0.15
N LEU A 27 4.04 -4.38 -0.30
CA LEU A 27 3.96 -2.99 0.12
C LEU A 27 4.05 -2.82 1.65
N ILE A 28 3.88 -3.89 2.44
CA ILE A 28 4.11 -3.84 3.90
C ILE A 28 5.55 -3.47 4.28
N GLN A 29 6.51 -3.65 3.36
CA GLN A 29 7.90 -3.26 3.59
C GLN A 29 8.05 -1.74 3.68
N LEU A 30 7.08 -0.99 3.16
CA LEU A 30 7.01 0.45 3.24
C LEU A 30 6.35 0.85 4.57
N GLN A 31 7.09 0.74 5.67
CA GLN A 31 6.56 1.08 7.01
C GLN A 31 6.26 2.57 7.20
N GLU A 32 6.79 3.40 6.31
CA GLU A 32 6.62 4.86 6.30
C GLU A 32 5.43 5.29 5.43
N LEU A 33 4.66 4.34 4.88
CA LEU A 33 3.46 4.65 4.12
C LEU A 33 2.37 5.16 5.05
N GLU A 34 1.82 6.33 4.75
CA GLU A 34 0.73 6.94 5.51
C GLU A 34 -0.61 6.73 4.82
N GLU A 35 -0.63 6.70 3.49
CA GLU A 35 -1.84 6.55 2.68
C GLU A 35 -1.61 5.59 1.50
N LEU A 36 -2.48 4.59 1.38
CA LEU A 36 -2.50 3.61 0.31
C LEU A 36 -3.88 3.60 -0.36
N GLU A 37 -3.98 4.09 -1.58
CA GLU A 37 -5.24 4.08 -2.33
C GLU A 37 -5.25 2.90 -3.31
N LEU A 38 -6.27 2.04 -3.24
CA LEU A 38 -6.43 0.85 -4.08
C LEU A 38 -7.74 0.93 -4.86
N THR A 39 -7.72 1.56 -6.04
CA THR A 39 -8.93 1.72 -6.86
C THR A 39 -8.98 0.68 -7.99
N ASN A 40 -10.08 -0.07 -8.07
CA ASN A 40 -10.37 -0.99 -9.18
C ASN A 40 -9.25 -2.04 -9.41
N CYS A 41 -8.63 -2.51 -8.33
CA CYS A 41 -7.62 -3.56 -8.35
C CYS A 41 -8.26 -4.89 -7.92
N PRO A 42 -8.29 -5.94 -8.76
CA PRO A 42 -8.89 -7.22 -8.41
C PRO A 42 -8.16 -7.92 -7.25
N GLY A 43 -6.90 -7.56 -7.01
CA GLY A 43 -6.11 -8.01 -5.86
C GLY A 43 -6.41 -7.29 -4.54
N ALA A 44 -7.21 -6.21 -4.53
CA ALA A 44 -7.59 -5.49 -3.31
C ALA A 44 -8.74 -6.21 -2.59
N THR A 45 -8.49 -7.43 -2.11
CA THR A 45 -9.49 -8.20 -1.37
C THR A 45 -9.56 -7.78 0.09
N ALA A 46 -10.67 -8.08 0.78
CA ALA A 46 -10.83 -7.80 2.20
C ALA A 46 -9.72 -8.44 3.07
N GLU A 47 -9.17 -9.60 2.67
CA GLU A 47 -8.02 -10.18 3.38
C GLU A 47 -6.78 -9.31 3.30
N LEU A 48 -6.53 -8.66 2.15
CA LEU A 48 -5.41 -7.76 1.96
C LEU A 48 -5.54 -6.51 2.85
N PHE A 49 -6.72 -5.90 2.93
CA PHE A 49 -6.96 -4.77 3.84
C PHE A 49 -6.69 -5.15 5.30
N LYS A 50 -7.14 -6.35 5.72
CA LYS A 50 -6.85 -6.87 7.05
C LYS A 50 -5.35 -7.11 7.26
N TYR A 51 -4.67 -7.61 6.24
CA TYR A 51 -3.23 -7.84 6.26
C TYR A 51 -2.46 -6.52 6.42
N TYR A 52 -2.83 -5.47 5.69
CA TYR A 52 -2.24 -4.15 5.86
C TYR A 52 -2.54 -3.55 7.23
N SER A 53 -3.76 -3.66 7.73
CA SER A 53 -4.07 -3.16 9.08
C SER A 53 -3.21 -3.82 10.18
N GLN A 54 -2.78 -5.07 9.98
CA GLN A 54 -1.88 -5.78 10.89
C GLN A 54 -0.40 -5.38 10.76
N HIS A 55 0.07 -5.06 9.55
CA HIS A 55 1.50 -4.84 9.29
C HIS A 55 1.88 -3.37 9.10
N LEU A 56 0.92 -2.54 8.69
CA LEU A 56 1.01 -1.11 8.50
C LEU A 56 -0.07 -0.40 9.35
N PRO A 57 0.04 -0.44 10.70
CA PRO A 57 -0.97 0.14 11.58
C PRO A 57 -1.06 1.67 11.50
N ARG A 58 -0.09 2.32 10.84
CA ARG A 58 -0.04 3.77 10.60
C ARG A 58 -0.46 4.16 9.18
N CYS A 59 -0.68 3.18 8.30
CA CYS A 59 -1.10 3.42 6.92
C CYS A 59 -2.63 3.37 6.84
N MET A 60 -3.21 4.42 6.28
CA MET A 60 -4.62 4.50 5.91
C MET A 60 -4.80 3.90 4.51
N VAL A 61 -5.45 2.74 4.44
CA VAL A 61 -5.77 2.10 3.17
C VAL A 61 -7.18 2.52 2.74
N ILE A 62 -7.31 3.08 1.54
CA ILE A 62 -8.54 3.65 0.94
C ILE A 62 -8.93 2.84 -0.29
#